data_AF-A0A146KD85-F1
#
_entry.id   AF-A0A146KD85-F1
#
_cell.length_a   1.000
_cell.length_b   1.000
_cell.length_c   1.000
_cell.angle_alpha   90.00
_cell.angle_beta   90.00
_cell.angle_gamma   90.00
#
_symmetry.space_group_name_H-M   'P 1'
#
loop_
_entity.id
_entity.type
_entity.pdbx_description
1 polymer ?
#
loop_
_entity_poly.entity_id
_entity_poly.type
_entity_poly.pdbx_seq_one_letter_code
_entity_poly.pdbx_strand_id
1 'polypeptide(L)'
;GESLIFDRMDLINTTQQKQSIEQPEEKIQKLINQIEFMEQRCSPNFKQSSDQSFQDQMVQLEKQQQLNDQLNEELNHQQQFYEAQVQQLSTELKNEHNEKMGYYNELQNLKNQIEQQKKNYQIMQNTINQLQDQIDVKDKIIKQLTEQSNPIQEIKDQMISLKAEISRIPSLLTPQQNCTQHKSQLQNDHCHYKNGQSQISNQIEDNVSLVNREQSESSDVVHDLQVARPATITSKWNQEKSMNYSHLSEQVEKSFAFEINVTKKADEIALNQQQNFVQNQQQRAHSAKKEAENRIKVVNQNKQQLENMKQILTEQRKTSEYLQSKTETEEINFQINQIYIPKYSFDNSVQIKQILLNTLMRGDVNYEKRTEILDRMGQQKGHFIIILKDVDKQGFYALTKIDGSGNLIKIAGPDGMPLSINQNLVDKLMKYNTTAKRLDQIQMKMIGTTIVAVTLSVKKKYK
;
A
#
# COMPACT_ATOMS: atom_id res chain seq x y z
N GLY A 1 155.46 54.19 -14.85
CA GLY A 1 156.46 54.56 -15.87
C GLY A 1 157.38 53.38 -16.04
N GLU A 2 157.99 53.25 -17.23
CA GLU A 2 158.98 52.21 -17.56
C GLU A 2 158.44 50.75 -17.55
N SER A 3 158.91 49.81 -18.40
CA SER A 3 159.77 49.92 -19.59
C SER A 3 159.67 48.60 -20.42
N LEU A 4 159.77 48.74 -21.74
CA LEU A 4 160.38 47.85 -22.77
C LEU A 4 160.40 46.30 -22.56
N ILE A 5 159.95 45.43 -23.49
CA ILE A 5 160.29 45.23 -24.93
C ILE A 5 161.56 44.35 -25.17
N PHE A 6 161.43 43.39 -26.10
CA PHE A 6 162.43 42.48 -26.70
C PHE A 6 163.05 41.41 -25.75
N ASP A 7 163.46 40.21 -26.20
CA ASP A 7 164.04 39.78 -27.50
C ASP A 7 163.57 38.35 -27.93
N ARG A 8 163.47 38.00 -29.24
CA ARG A 8 164.41 37.15 -30.05
C ARG A 8 164.82 35.79 -29.42
N MET A 9 165.04 34.69 -30.17
CA MET A 9 165.09 34.44 -31.62
C MET A 9 164.89 32.93 -31.92
N ASP A 10 164.35 32.64 -33.11
CA ASP A 10 164.56 31.49 -34.00
C ASP A 10 165.11 30.11 -33.55
N LEU A 11 164.56 29.08 -34.22
CA LEU A 11 165.27 28.04 -34.99
C LEU A 11 165.13 26.53 -34.59
N ILE A 12 164.20 25.84 -35.28
CA ILE A 12 164.37 24.52 -35.94
C ILE A 12 164.50 23.23 -35.05
N ASN A 13 163.42 22.43 -34.93
CA ASN A 13 163.06 21.26 -35.80
C ASN A 13 162.30 20.09 -35.11
N THR A 14 161.30 19.54 -35.83
CA THR A 14 160.78 18.14 -35.82
C THR A 14 160.34 17.48 -34.49
N THR A 15 159.16 16.85 -34.37
CA THR A 15 158.68 15.76 -35.26
C THR A 15 157.14 15.57 -35.25
N GLN A 16 156.57 15.47 -36.45
CA GLN A 16 155.32 14.80 -36.91
C GLN A 16 154.23 14.35 -35.90
N GLN A 17 152.96 14.68 -36.21
CA GLN A 17 151.96 13.67 -36.64
C GLN A 17 150.80 14.28 -37.47
N LYS A 18 150.21 13.47 -38.36
CA LYS A 18 149.13 13.83 -39.31
C LYS A 18 147.76 13.39 -38.79
N GLN A 19 146.70 14.11 -39.19
CA GLN A 19 145.30 13.69 -39.47
C GLN A 19 144.35 14.86 -39.08
N SER A 20 143.17 15.07 -39.68
CA SER A 20 142.62 14.66 -40.98
C SER A 20 141.55 15.71 -41.34
N ILE A 21 141.37 16.06 -42.62
CA ILE A 21 140.35 17.02 -43.05
C ILE A 21 139.06 16.25 -43.36
N GLU A 22 138.05 16.36 -42.49
CA GLU A 22 136.68 15.90 -42.81
C GLU A 22 136.21 16.61 -44.10
N GLN A 23 135.76 15.83 -45.08
CA GLN A 23 135.22 16.39 -46.33
C GLN A 23 133.82 17.00 -46.10
N PRO A 24 133.47 18.09 -46.80
CA PRO A 24 132.21 18.82 -46.58
C PRO A 24 130.95 17.98 -46.86
N GLU A 25 131.06 16.92 -47.66
CA GLU A 25 129.95 16.05 -48.05
C GLU A 25 129.33 15.31 -46.84
N GLU A 26 130.12 14.83 -45.88
CA GLU A 26 129.59 14.19 -44.66
C GLU A 26 128.81 15.17 -43.76
N LYS A 27 129.18 16.46 -43.79
CA LYS A 27 128.46 17.50 -43.03
C LYS A 27 127.14 17.85 -43.70
N ILE A 28 127.10 17.88 -45.03
CA ILE A 28 125.88 18.07 -45.80
C ILE A 28 124.92 16.88 -45.57
N GLN A 29 125.40 15.64 -45.63
CA GLN A 29 124.54 14.47 -45.40
C GLN A 29 124.00 14.42 -43.96
N LYS A 30 124.79 14.77 -42.94
CA LYS A 30 124.32 14.89 -41.56
C LYS A 30 123.23 15.97 -41.39
N LEU A 31 123.32 17.08 -42.12
CA LEU A 31 122.30 18.13 -42.13
C LEU A 31 121.03 17.71 -42.86
N ILE A 32 121.13 17.05 -44.02
CA ILE A 32 119.97 16.49 -44.74
C ILE A 32 119.21 15.50 -43.84
N ASN A 33 119.93 14.56 -43.21
CA ASN A 33 119.31 13.59 -42.31
C ASN A 33 118.68 14.25 -41.07
N GLN A 34 119.20 15.38 -40.59
CA GLN A 34 118.58 16.16 -39.51
C GLN A 34 117.32 16.91 -39.98
N ILE A 35 117.32 17.43 -41.21
CA ILE A 35 116.14 18.10 -41.80
C ILE A 35 115.02 17.08 -42.03
N GLU A 36 115.30 15.91 -42.63
CA GLU A 36 114.32 14.83 -42.78
C GLU A 36 113.75 14.36 -41.43
N PHE A 37 114.61 14.24 -40.41
CA PHE A 37 114.19 13.88 -39.04
C PHE A 37 113.30 14.95 -38.38
N MET A 38 113.51 16.23 -38.68
CA MET A 38 112.63 17.31 -38.22
C MET A 38 111.32 17.37 -39.01
N GLU A 39 111.35 17.20 -40.34
CA GLU A 39 110.14 17.17 -41.17
C GLU A 39 109.22 15.99 -40.81
N GLN A 40 109.78 14.80 -40.55
CA GLN A 40 109.02 13.65 -40.06
C GLN A 40 108.39 13.89 -38.67
N ARG A 41 109.01 14.73 -37.82
CA ARG A 41 108.46 15.09 -36.49
C ARG A 41 107.42 16.21 -36.52
N CYS A 42 107.48 17.11 -37.50
CA CYS A 42 106.62 18.29 -37.56
C CYS A 42 105.29 18.09 -38.32
N SER A 43 105.12 16.99 -39.07
CA SER A 43 104.10 16.94 -40.15
C SER A 43 102.84 16.05 -39.99
N PRO A 44 102.65 15.17 -38.98
CA PRO A 44 101.33 14.52 -38.79
C PRO A 44 100.47 15.09 -37.63
N ASN A 45 101.06 15.33 -36.46
CA ASN A 45 100.30 15.31 -35.20
C ASN A 45 99.61 16.62 -34.78
N PHE A 46 99.78 17.72 -35.51
CA PHE A 46 99.28 19.04 -35.09
C PHE A 46 98.02 19.55 -35.84
N LYS A 47 97.47 18.78 -36.79
CA LYS A 47 96.23 19.15 -37.52
C LYS A 47 95.11 18.11 -37.49
N GLN A 48 95.41 16.83 -37.25
CA GLN A 48 94.35 15.80 -37.21
C GLN A 48 93.73 15.61 -35.82
N SER A 49 94.44 15.93 -34.74
CA SER A 49 93.97 15.72 -33.36
C SER A 49 93.01 16.81 -32.88
N SER A 50 93.18 18.06 -33.31
CA SER A 50 92.29 19.18 -32.98
C SER A 50 90.94 19.05 -33.68
N ASP A 51 90.96 18.81 -34.99
CA ASP A 51 89.77 18.86 -35.84
C ASP A 51 88.90 17.63 -35.57
N GLN A 52 89.49 16.44 -35.41
CA GLN A 52 88.75 15.23 -35.05
C GLN A 52 88.08 15.35 -33.66
N SER A 53 88.80 15.89 -32.67
CA SER A 53 88.26 16.15 -31.32
C SER A 53 87.10 17.16 -31.33
N PHE A 54 87.17 18.18 -32.20
CA PHE A 54 86.11 19.17 -32.37
C PHE A 54 84.88 18.59 -33.11
N GLN A 55 85.11 17.79 -34.17
CA GLN A 55 84.05 17.03 -34.83
C GLN A 55 83.33 16.08 -33.85
N ASP A 56 84.08 15.35 -33.02
CA ASP A 56 83.51 14.43 -32.04
C ASP A 56 82.71 15.17 -30.95
N GLN A 57 83.14 16.37 -30.54
CA GLN A 57 82.36 17.24 -29.64
C GLN A 57 81.07 17.78 -30.31
N MET A 58 81.13 18.19 -31.57
CA MET A 58 79.94 18.59 -32.34
C MET A 58 78.93 17.46 -32.47
N VAL A 59 79.37 16.25 -32.80
CA VAL A 59 78.51 15.06 -32.89
C VAL A 59 77.91 14.68 -31.52
N GLN A 60 78.66 14.86 -30.43
CA GLN A 60 78.11 14.67 -29.07
C GLN A 60 77.05 15.72 -28.71
N LEU A 61 77.26 16.99 -29.08
CA LEU A 61 76.28 18.07 -28.88
C LEU A 61 75.01 17.86 -29.71
N GLU A 62 75.13 17.48 -30.98
CA GLU A 62 73.99 17.13 -31.83
C GLU A 62 73.20 15.95 -31.24
N LYS A 63 73.90 14.92 -30.75
CA LYS A 63 73.26 13.77 -30.10
C LYS A 63 72.59 14.13 -28.77
N GLN A 64 73.16 15.07 -28.01
CA GLN A 64 72.55 15.60 -26.79
C GLN A 64 71.31 16.45 -27.09
N GLN A 65 71.34 17.24 -28.17
CA GLN A 65 70.19 18.00 -28.64
C GLN A 65 69.05 17.06 -29.07
N GLN A 66 69.34 16.04 -29.88
CA GLN A 66 68.36 15.01 -30.27
C GLN A 66 67.73 14.30 -29.06
N LEU A 67 68.53 14.01 -28.02
CA LEU A 67 68.01 13.40 -26.79
C LEU A 67 67.09 14.35 -26.01
N ASN A 68 67.41 15.66 -25.95
CA ASN A 68 66.54 16.67 -25.34
C ASN A 68 65.23 16.85 -26.13
N ASP A 69 65.30 16.81 -27.46
CA ASP A 69 64.13 16.94 -28.33
C ASP A 69 63.20 15.72 -28.16
N GLN A 70 63.75 14.49 -28.14
CA GLN A 70 63.01 13.27 -27.81
C GLN A 70 62.36 13.31 -26.42
N LEU A 71 63.10 13.78 -25.41
CA LEU A 71 62.59 13.90 -24.05
C LEU A 71 61.45 14.92 -23.96
N ASN A 72 61.52 16.03 -24.71
CA ASN A 72 60.45 17.02 -24.78
C ASN A 72 59.21 16.49 -25.53
N GLU A 73 59.39 15.69 -26.59
CA GLU A 73 58.27 15.02 -27.28
C GLU A 73 57.58 14.01 -26.37
N GLU A 74 58.34 13.16 -25.66
CA GLU A 74 57.80 12.18 -24.72
C GLU A 74 57.07 12.87 -23.55
N LEU A 75 57.63 13.95 -22.99
CA LEU A 75 57.00 14.75 -21.94
C LEU A 75 55.70 15.40 -22.42
N ASN A 76 55.67 15.97 -23.64
CA ASN A 76 54.45 16.52 -24.25
C ASN A 76 53.38 15.46 -24.46
N HIS A 77 53.74 14.29 -24.98
CA HIS A 77 52.80 13.18 -25.13
C HIS A 77 52.25 12.68 -23.80
N GLN A 78 53.10 12.60 -22.77
CA GLN A 78 52.67 12.21 -21.43
C GLN A 78 51.75 13.26 -20.80
N GLN A 79 52.01 14.55 -20.99
CA GLN A 79 51.13 15.64 -20.57
C GLN A 79 49.77 15.57 -21.27
N GLN A 80 49.75 15.44 -22.60
CA GLN A 80 48.50 15.31 -23.38
C GLN A 80 47.67 14.09 -22.96
N PHE A 81 48.32 12.96 -22.65
CA PHE A 81 47.66 11.77 -22.14
C PHE A 81 46.96 12.03 -20.79
N TYR A 82 47.64 12.68 -19.84
CA TYR A 82 47.03 13.03 -18.56
C TYR A 82 45.92 14.09 -18.71
N GLU A 83 46.09 15.09 -19.57
CA GLU A 83 45.03 16.07 -19.86
C GLU A 83 43.78 15.41 -20.44
N ALA A 84 43.93 14.47 -21.37
CA ALA A 84 42.82 13.69 -21.91
C ALA A 84 42.13 12.83 -20.84
N GLN A 85 42.91 12.16 -19.98
CA GLN A 85 42.37 11.36 -18.87
C GLN A 85 41.59 12.23 -17.86
N VAL A 86 42.08 13.43 -17.54
CA VAL A 86 41.37 14.39 -16.66
C VAL A 86 40.08 14.89 -17.31
N GLN A 87 40.06 15.16 -18.63
CA GLN A 87 38.85 15.55 -19.35
C GLN A 87 37.80 14.43 -19.37
N GLN A 88 38.22 13.17 -19.58
CA GLN A 88 37.32 12.01 -19.53
C GLN A 88 36.71 11.88 -18.12
N LEU A 89 37.54 11.83 -17.08
CA LEU A 89 37.08 11.71 -15.69
C LEU A 89 36.13 12.85 -15.29
N SER A 90 36.43 14.09 -15.69
CA SER A 90 35.56 15.26 -15.46
C SER A 90 34.19 15.10 -16.13
N THR A 91 34.15 14.49 -17.32
CA THR A 91 32.91 14.22 -18.06
C THR A 91 32.09 13.10 -17.40
N GLU A 92 32.74 12.02 -16.98
CA GLU A 92 32.11 10.91 -16.24
C GLU A 92 31.49 11.41 -14.92
N LEU A 93 32.24 12.18 -14.12
CA LEU A 93 31.80 12.75 -12.84
C LEU A 93 30.60 13.71 -13.02
N LYS A 94 30.56 14.44 -14.13
CA LYS A 94 29.42 15.30 -14.50
C LYS A 94 28.18 14.49 -14.90
N ASN A 95 28.36 13.36 -15.57
CA ASN A 95 27.27 12.46 -15.94
C ASN A 95 26.70 11.76 -14.70
N GLU A 96 27.54 11.21 -13.81
CA GLU A 96 27.09 10.65 -12.53
C GLU A 96 26.32 11.67 -11.68
N HIS A 97 26.77 12.93 -11.66
CA HIS A 97 26.07 14.00 -10.95
C HIS A 97 24.67 14.25 -11.53
N ASN A 98 24.53 14.25 -12.86
CA ASN A 98 23.24 14.43 -13.53
C ASN A 98 22.29 13.25 -13.27
N GLU A 99 22.78 12.01 -13.33
CA GLU A 99 21.98 10.82 -12.99
C GLU A 99 21.51 10.87 -11.53
N LYS A 100 22.41 11.21 -10.60
CA LYS A 100 22.09 11.40 -9.18
C LYS A 100 21.02 12.47 -8.94
N MET A 101 21.04 13.56 -9.71
CA MET A 101 19.99 14.59 -9.68
C MET A 101 18.67 14.07 -10.28
N GLY A 102 18.72 13.21 -11.30
CA GLY A 102 17.56 12.47 -11.82
C GLY A 102 16.87 11.66 -10.72
N TYR A 103 17.61 10.77 -10.06
CA TYR A 103 17.10 9.94 -8.95
C TYR A 103 16.57 10.79 -7.78
N TYR A 104 17.19 11.93 -7.47
CA TYR A 104 16.70 12.85 -6.43
C TYR A 104 15.33 13.43 -6.78
N ASN A 105 15.11 13.82 -8.04
CA ASN A 105 13.84 14.33 -8.52
C ASN A 105 12.74 13.24 -8.52
N GLU A 106 13.08 12.01 -8.92
CA GLU A 106 12.15 10.87 -8.83
C GLU A 106 11.74 10.55 -7.39
N LEU A 107 12.70 10.52 -6.45
CA LEU A 107 12.44 10.34 -5.02
C LEU A 107 11.52 11.44 -4.47
N GLN A 108 11.72 12.69 -4.87
CA GLN A 108 10.87 13.81 -4.46
C GLN A 108 9.45 13.69 -5.03
N ASN A 109 9.30 13.24 -6.28
CA ASN A 109 7.99 12.98 -6.90
C ASN A 109 7.26 11.82 -6.20
N LEU A 110 7.95 10.72 -5.90
CA LEU A 110 7.38 9.60 -5.15
C LEU A 110 6.96 10.01 -3.73
N LYS A 111 7.76 10.84 -3.06
CA LYS A 111 7.40 11.40 -1.74
C LYS A 111 6.10 12.21 -1.80
N ASN A 112 5.95 13.07 -2.82
CA ASN A 112 4.73 13.85 -3.02
C ASN A 112 3.51 12.95 -3.30
N GLN A 113 3.67 11.88 -4.10
CA GLN A 113 2.60 10.91 -4.35
C GLN A 113 2.17 10.18 -3.07
N ILE A 114 3.12 9.76 -2.23
CA ILE A 114 2.85 9.12 -0.93
C ILE A 114 2.08 10.06 0.01
N GLU A 115 2.43 11.35 0.07
CA GLU A 115 1.65 12.31 0.87
C GLU A 115 0.22 12.50 0.36
N GLN A 116 0.02 12.53 -0.97
CA GLN A 116 -1.33 12.60 -1.54
C GLN A 116 -2.14 11.34 -1.25
N GLN A 117 -1.52 10.15 -1.34
CA GLN A 117 -2.18 8.89 -0.96
C GLN A 117 -2.57 8.86 0.53
N LYS A 118 -1.71 9.37 1.44
CA LYS A 118 -2.05 9.51 2.86
C LYS A 118 -3.26 10.41 3.10
N LYS A 119 -3.34 11.56 2.41
CA LYS A 119 -4.52 12.45 2.45
C LYS A 119 -5.78 11.74 1.97
N ASN A 120 -5.70 11.01 0.85
CA ASN A 120 -6.82 10.24 0.31
C ASN A 120 -7.28 9.13 1.28
N TYR A 121 -6.35 8.41 1.90
CA TYR A 121 -6.66 7.41 2.93
C TYR A 121 -7.38 8.04 4.13
N GLN A 122 -6.93 9.21 4.59
CA GLN A 122 -7.54 9.88 5.74
C GLN A 122 -8.94 10.43 5.44
N ILE A 123 -9.20 10.89 4.21
CA ILE A 123 -10.56 11.20 3.74
C ILE A 123 -11.43 9.94 3.77
N MET A 124 -10.94 8.82 3.24
CA MET A 124 -11.66 7.54 3.22
C MET A 124 -12.00 7.04 4.64
N GLN A 125 -11.05 7.13 5.58
CA GLN A 125 -11.26 6.77 6.98
C GLN A 125 -12.36 7.63 7.63
N ASN A 126 -12.39 8.94 7.35
CA ASN A 126 -13.44 9.83 7.83
C ASN A 126 -14.82 9.45 7.26
N THR A 127 -14.89 9.08 5.97
CA THR A 127 -16.13 8.58 5.35
C THR A 127 -16.60 7.25 5.96
N ILE A 128 -15.68 6.32 6.26
CA ILE A 128 -16.01 5.06 6.95
C ILE A 128 -16.63 5.35 8.32
N ASN A 129 -16.03 6.25 9.11
CA ASN A 129 -16.56 6.62 10.42
C ASN A 129 -17.96 7.24 10.31
N GLN A 130 -18.18 8.17 9.37
CA GLN A 130 -19.50 8.77 9.11
C GLN A 130 -20.57 7.76 8.67
N LEU A 131 -20.18 6.70 7.94
CA LEU A 131 -21.09 5.62 7.57
C LEU A 131 -21.39 4.70 8.76
N GLN A 132 -20.41 4.46 9.64
CA GLN A 132 -20.61 3.71 10.88
C GLN A 132 -21.60 4.43 11.81
N ASP A 133 -21.45 5.75 12.00
CA ASP A 133 -22.41 6.56 12.78
C ASP A 133 -23.85 6.44 12.23
N GLN A 134 -24.02 6.36 10.91
CA GLN A 134 -25.33 6.16 10.27
C GLN A 134 -25.89 4.75 10.48
N ILE A 135 -25.05 3.72 10.57
CA ILE A 135 -25.47 2.35 10.90
C ILE A 135 -25.93 2.30 12.36
N ASP A 136 -25.15 2.85 13.28
CA ASP A 136 -25.48 2.90 14.71
C ASP A 136 -26.81 3.65 14.98
N VAL A 137 -27.12 4.69 14.20
CA VAL A 137 -28.43 5.37 14.23
C VAL A 137 -29.56 4.47 13.70
N LYS A 138 -29.34 3.72 12.62
CA LYS A 138 -30.34 2.76 12.10
C LYS A 138 -30.61 1.64 13.09
N ASP A 139 -29.60 1.08 13.73
CA ASP A 139 -29.76 0.01 14.71
C ASP A 139 -30.53 0.48 15.96
N LYS A 140 -30.36 1.73 16.38
CA LYS A 140 -31.20 2.36 17.42
C LYS A 140 -32.67 2.46 16.98
N ILE A 141 -32.93 2.88 15.75
CA ILE A 141 -34.30 2.96 15.20
C ILE A 141 -34.93 1.55 15.09
N ILE A 142 -34.17 0.54 14.65
CA ILE A 142 -34.64 -0.85 14.56
C ILE A 142 -35.00 -1.40 15.95
N LYS A 143 -34.19 -1.12 16.98
CA LYS A 143 -34.50 -1.49 18.37
C LYS A 143 -35.79 -0.82 18.85
N GLN A 144 -35.93 0.50 18.66
CA GLN A 144 -37.15 1.23 19.04
C GLN A 144 -38.40 0.69 18.33
N LEU A 145 -38.32 0.37 17.04
CA LEU A 145 -39.43 -0.24 16.29
C LEU A 145 -39.75 -1.66 16.78
N THR A 146 -38.74 -2.43 17.18
CA THR A 146 -38.92 -3.77 17.75
C THR A 146 -39.60 -3.70 19.12
N GLU A 147 -39.16 -2.78 19.98
CA GLU A 147 -39.77 -2.50 21.29
C GLU A 147 -41.24 -2.05 21.14
N GLN A 148 -41.58 -1.26 20.12
CA GLN A 148 -42.96 -0.87 19.80
C GLN A 148 -43.79 -2.00 19.16
N SER A 149 -43.13 -2.95 18.47
CA SER A 149 -43.81 -4.09 17.84
C SER A 149 -44.29 -5.13 18.86
N ASN A 150 -43.59 -5.29 20.00
CA ASN A 150 -43.93 -6.31 20.99
C ASN A 150 -45.33 -6.10 21.61
N PRO A 151 -45.72 -4.89 22.10
CA PRO A 151 -47.08 -4.63 22.57
C PRO A 151 -48.18 -4.86 21.52
N ILE A 152 -47.89 -4.57 20.24
CA ILE A 152 -48.85 -4.79 19.14
C ILE A 152 -49.08 -6.30 18.94
N GLN A 153 -48.02 -7.10 19.05
CA GLN A 153 -48.12 -8.56 18.96
C GLN A 153 -48.86 -9.15 20.18
N GLU A 154 -48.59 -8.66 21.40
CA GLU A 154 -49.36 -9.04 22.60
C GLU A 154 -50.86 -8.72 22.46
N ILE A 155 -51.22 -7.52 21.99
CA ILE A 155 -52.62 -7.15 21.72
C ILE A 155 -53.24 -8.08 20.67
N LYS A 156 -52.49 -8.45 19.63
CA LYS A 156 -52.96 -9.35 18.58
C LYS A 156 -53.19 -10.77 19.12
N ASP A 157 -52.35 -11.26 20.01
CA ASP A 157 -52.50 -12.57 20.64
C ASP A 157 -53.62 -12.59 21.69
N GLN A 158 -53.84 -11.46 22.39
CA GLN A 158 -55.06 -11.24 23.19
C GLN A 158 -56.32 -11.23 22.32
N MET A 159 -56.31 -10.55 21.17
CA MET A 159 -57.43 -10.58 20.22
C MET A 159 -57.70 -11.98 19.65
N ILE A 160 -56.66 -12.77 19.35
CA ILE A 160 -56.81 -14.16 18.91
C ILE A 160 -57.43 -15.01 20.03
N SER A 161 -56.98 -14.83 21.27
CA SER A 161 -57.50 -15.52 22.44
C SER A 161 -58.97 -15.18 22.70
N LEU A 162 -59.32 -13.88 22.70
CA LEU A 162 -60.70 -13.40 22.79
C LEU A 162 -61.57 -13.90 21.63
N LYS A 163 -61.05 -13.94 20.40
CA LYS A 163 -61.78 -14.47 19.24
C LYS A 163 -62.01 -15.98 19.37
N ALA A 164 -61.05 -16.74 19.91
CA ALA A 164 -61.23 -18.15 20.20
C ALA A 164 -62.25 -18.37 21.34
N GLU A 165 -62.27 -17.50 22.35
CA GLU A 165 -63.25 -17.53 23.44
C GLU A 165 -64.66 -17.17 22.96
N ILE A 166 -64.81 -16.12 22.16
CA ILE A 166 -66.07 -15.77 21.46
C ILE A 166 -66.53 -16.94 20.56
N SER A 167 -65.61 -17.64 19.89
CA SER A 167 -65.93 -18.82 19.08
C SER A 167 -66.37 -20.04 19.91
N ARG A 168 -66.12 -20.05 21.23
CA ARG A 168 -66.63 -21.04 22.19
C ARG A 168 -67.95 -20.63 22.85
N ILE A 169 -68.37 -19.36 22.75
CA ILE A 169 -69.68 -18.91 23.26
C ILE A 169 -70.84 -19.70 22.61
N PRO A 170 -70.87 -19.99 21.29
CA PRO A 170 -71.90 -20.85 20.69
C PRO A 170 -72.01 -22.25 21.32
N SER A 171 -70.90 -22.84 21.76
CA SER A 171 -70.90 -24.14 22.48
C SER A 171 -71.26 -24.00 23.98
N LEU A 172 -71.16 -22.81 24.56
CA LEU A 172 -71.66 -22.54 25.92
C LEU A 172 -73.15 -22.12 25.92
N LEU A 173 -73.66 -21.62 24.79
CA LEU A 173 -75.07 -21.33 24.55
C LEU A 173 -75.91 -22.56 24.16
N THR A 174 -75.35 -23.77 24.21
CA THR A 174 -76.15 -25.01 24.17
C THR A 174 -76.72 -25.33 25.56
N PRO A 175 -77.77 -24.60 25.96
CA PRO A 175 -79.00 -25.28 26.33
C PRO A 175 -80.20 -24.95 25.41
N GLN A 176 -79.98 -24.47 24.17
CA GLN A 176 -81.08 -24.29 23.19
C GLN A 176 -81.46 -25.54 22.37
N GLN A 177 -80.72 -26.64 22.44
CA GLN A 177 -81.16 -27.93 21.85
C GLN A 177 -82.25 -28.65 22.65
N ASN A 178 -82.63 -28.14 23.83
CA ASN A 178 -83.81 -28.63 24.57
C ASN A 178 -85.14 -28.07 24.05
N CYS A 179 -85.14 -27.04 23.18
CA CYS A 179 -86.37 -26.51 22.59
C CYS A 179 -87.11 -27.55 21.72
N THR A 180 -86.40 -28.49 21.07
CA THR A 180 -87.03 -29.58 20.31
C THR A 180 -87.65 -30.63 21.23
N GLN A 181 -87.04 -30.96 22.38
CA GLN A 181 -87.65 -31.88 23.35
C GLN A 181 -88.88 -31.25 24.03
N HIS A 182 -88.83 -29.96 24.40
CA HIS A 182 -90.02 -29.27 24.92
C HIS A 182 -91.14 -29.11 23.90
N LYS A 183 -90.82 -28.98 22.60
CA LYS A 183 -91.85 -28.96 21.54
C LYS A 183 -92.52 -30.33 21.37
N SER A 184 -91.77 -31.42 21.52
CA SER A 184 -92.32 -32.78 21.52
C SER A 184 -93.13 -33.10 22.78
N GLN A 185 -92.77 -32.59 23.95
CA GLN A 185 -93.60 -32.70 25.16
C GLN A 185 -94.88 -31.86 25.02
N LEU A 186 -94.81 -30.61 24.57
CA LEU A 186 -96.01 -29.79 24.34
C LEU A 186 -96.93 -30.36 23.25
N GLN A 187 -96.42 -31.03 22.21
CA GLN A 187 -97.28 -31.73 21.24
C GLN A 187 -97.92 -33.00 21.81
N ASN A 188 -97.23 -33.75 22.68
CA ASN A 188 -97.84 -34.89 23.36
C ASN A 188 -98.88 -34.46 24.39
N ASP A 189 -98.60 -33.41 25.17
CA ASP A 189 -99.53 -32.85 26.15
C ASP A 189 -100.76 -32.23 25.48
N HIS A 190 -100.61 -31.61 24.30
CA HIS A 190 -101.74 -31.09 23.51
C HIS A 190 -102.57 -32.21 22.84
N CYS A 191 -101.96 -33.37 22.53
CA CYS A 191 -102.69 -34.58 22.14
C CYS A 191 -103.45 -35.21 23.32
N HIS A 192 -102.87 -35.20 24.53
CA HIS A 192 -103.58 -35.65 25.74
C HIS A 192 -104.71 -34.70 26.14
N TYR A 193 -104.57 -33.37 25.95
CA TYR A 193 -105.64 -32.41 26.21
C TYR A 193 -106.83 -32.55 25.23
N LYS A 194 -106.57 -32.80 23.94
CA LYS A 194 -107.64 -33.06 22.96
C LYS A 194 -108.34 -34.41 23.17
N ASN A 195 -107.62 -35.46 23.56
CA ASN A 195 -108.26 -36.73 23.92
C ASN A 195 -109.03 -36.63 25.26
N GLY A 196 -108.61 -35.77 26.20
CA GLY A 196 -109.38 -35.45 27.40
C GLY A 196 -110.69 -34.70 27.11
N GLN A 197 -110.67 -33.71 26.21
CA GLN A 197 -111.91 -33.02 25.79
C GLN A 197 -112.86 -33.94 24.99
N SER A 198 -112.33 -34.85 24.16
CA SER A 198 -113.14 -35.84 23.44
C SER A 198 -113.76 -36.92 24.34
N GLN A 199 -113.31 -37.06 25.60
CA GLN A 199 -113.94 -37.95 26.59
C GLN A 199 -114.96 -37.23 27.50
N ILE A 200 -114.95 -35.90 27.54
CA ILE A 200 -115.93 -35.10 28.28
C ILE A 200 -117.12 -34.69 27.39
N SER A 201 -116.91 -34.41 26.09
CA SER A 201 -118.03 -34.20 25.14
C SER A 201 -118.96 -35.42 25.06
N ASN A 202 -118.40 -36.63 25.05
CA ASN A 202 -119.16 -37.88 24.95
C ASN A 202 -119.81 -38.34 26.28
N GLN A 203 -119.92 -37.46 27.29
CA GLN A 203 -120.66 -37.73 28.53
C GLN A 203 -121.72 -36.67 28.88
N ILE A 204 -121.93 -35.67 28.03
CA ILE A 204 -122.96 -34.63 28.24
C ILE A 204 -124.05 -34.63 27.14
N GLU A 205 -123.73 -35.06 25.91
CA GLU A 205 -124.72 -35.04 24.80
C GLU A 205 -125.78 -36.17 24.83
N ASP A 206 -125.67 -37.16 25.73
CA ASP A 206 -126.62 -38.28 25.83
C ASP A 206 -127.72 -38.12 26.91
N ASN A 207 -127.80 -37.00 27.65
CA ASN A 207 -128.71 -36.93 28.83
C ASN A 207 -129.56 -35.66 29.05
N VAL A 208 -129.64 -34.72 28.11
CA VAL A 208 -130.74 -33.72 28.10
C VAL A 208 -131.42 -33.63 26.72
N SER A 209 -131.59 -34.78 26.08
CA SER A 209 -132.63 -35.00 25.05
C SER A 209 -133.96 -35.43 25.70
N LEU A 210 -134.41 -34.69 26.72
CA LEU A 210 -135.71 -34.85 27.37
C LEU A 210 -136.19 -33.53 28.00
N VAL A 211 -136.54 -32.57 27.14
CA VAL A 211 -137.77 -31.74 27.19
C VAL A 211 -137.79 -30.88 25.91
N ASN A 212 -138.70 -31.24 25.00
CA ASN A 212 -139.41 -30.44 23.98
C ASN A 212 -138.94 -28.99 23.73
N ARG A 213 -138.96 -28.41 22.52
CA ARG A 213 -139.26 -28.75 21.12
C ARG A 213 -139.25 -27.38 20.40
N GLU A 214 -138.82 -27.34 19.13
CA GLU A 214 -139.24 -26.35 18.12
C GLU A 214 -138.72 -24.89 18.28
N GLN A 215 -138.33 -24.13 17.25
CA GLN A 215 -138.18 -24.31 15.78
C GLN A 215 -136.97 -23.44 15.35
N SER A 216 -136.04 -23.93 14.54
CA SER A 216 -135.97 -23.80 13.06
C SER A 216 -135.81 -22.37 12.53
N GLU A 217 -134.65 -22.11 11.88
CA GLU A 217 -134.44 -21.14 10.78
C GLU A 217 -134.64 -19.63 11.09
N SER A 218 -134.07 -18.65 10.38
CA SER A 218 -132.85 -18.56 9.55
C SER A 218 -132.52 -17.06 9.37
N SER A 219 -131.34 -16.75 8.81
CA SER A 219 -131.03 -15.52 8.05
C SER A 219 -131.36 -14.10 8.61
N ASP A 220 -130.30 -13.28 8.66
CA ASP A 220 -130.27 -11.92 8.10
C ASP A 220 -131.00 -10.72 8.75
N VAL A 221 -130.39 -9.54 8.45
CA VAL A 221 -131.01 -8.21 8.27
C VAL A 221 -131.34 -7.34 9.51
N VAL A 222 -130.40 -6.40 9.78
CA VAL A 222 -130.60 -4.92 9.84
C VAL A 222 -131.31 -4.25 11.05
N HIS A 223 -130.90 -2.99 11.32
CA HIS A 223 -131.56 -1.94 12.15
C HIS A 223 -131.54 -2.15 13.69
N ASP A 224 -131.52 -1.12 14.55
CA ASP A 224 -131.18 0.31 14.43
C ASP A 224 -130.94 0.92 15.84
N LEU A 225 -130.89 2.26 15.96
CA LEU A 225 -130.93 3.07 17.20
C LEU A 225 -129.58 3.21 17.96
N GLN A 226 -129.16 4.39 18.46
CA GLN A 226 -129.69 5.75 18.30
C GLN A 226 -128.64 6.81 18.68
N VAL A 227 -128.69 8.00 18.04
CA VAL A 227 -128.36 9.34 18.60
C VAL A 227 -126.86 9.60 19.00
N ALA A 228 -126.28 10.80 18.92
CA ALA A 228 -126.75 12.13 18.47
C ALA A 228 -125.77 12.80 17.49
N ARG A 229 -126.28 13.68 16.63
CA ARG A 229 -125.58 14.90 16.18
C ARG A 229 -126.25 16.11 16.81
N PRO A 230 -125.51 17.21 17.01
CA PRO A 230 -125.86 18.44 16.28
C PRO A 230 -124.61 19.19 15.77
N ALA A 231 -124.68 20.17 14.88
CA ALA A 231 -125.62 20.45 13.79
C ALA A 231 -124.91 21.42 12.82
N THR A 232 -125.06 21.23 11.51
CA THR A 232 -124.62 22.20 10.48
C THR A 232 -125.65 23.30 10.28
N ILE A 233 -125.21 24.56 10.12
CA ILE A 233 -125.93 25.53 9.28
C ILE A 233 -124.96 26.23 8.31
N THR A 234 -125.40 26.30 7.07
CA THR A 234 -124.76 26.80 5.85
C THR A 234 -124.91 28.30 5.64
N SER A 235 -124.03 28.92 4.83
CA SER A 235 -124.35 29.27 3.41
C SER A 235 -123.49 30.41 2.85
N LYS A 236 -123.42 30.48 1.51
CA LYS A 236 -122.77 31.51 0.67
C LYS A 236 -121.22 31.43 0.73
N TRP A 237 -120.45 31.69 -0.33
CA TRP A 237 -120.78 32.31 -1.62
C TRP A 237 -119.79 31.81 -2.69
N ASN A 238 -120.25 31.42 -3.87
CA ASN A 238 -119.40 30.91 -4.97
C ASN A 238 -119.25 31.98 -6.07
N GLN A 239 -118.25 32.88 -5.98
CA GLN A 239 -117.90 33.74 -7.13
C GLN A 239 -116.48 34.34 -7.17
N GLU A 240 -115.52 33.87 -6.36
CA GLU A 240 -114.13 34.39 -6.34
C GLU A 240 -113.03 33.38 -6.72
N LYS A 241 -113.40 32.20 -7.25
CA LYS A 241 -112.44 31.11 -7.54
C LYS A 241 -111.82 31.11 -8.94
N SER A 242 -112.04 32.14 -9.77
CA SER A 242 -111.46 32.19 -11.14
C SER A 242 -110.18 33.03 -11.26
N MET A 243 -109.94 34.02 -10.39
CA MET A 243 -108.75 34.90 -10.47
C MET A 243 -107.62 34.55 -9.49
N ASN A 244 -107.82 33.61 -8.55
CA ASN A 244 -106.76 33.19 -7.62
C ASN A 244 -105.91 32.01 -8.14
N TYR A 245 -106.40 31.25 -9.13
CA TYR A 245 -105.61 30.13 -9.69
C TYR A 245 -104.50 30.58 -10.64
N SER A 246 -104.67 31.70 -11.37
CA SER A 246 -103.59 32.25 -12.20
C SER A 246 -102.42 32.74 -11.34
N HIS A 247 -102.70 33.47 -10.25
CA HIS A 247 -101.63 34.03 -9.40
C HIS A 247 -100.92 32.96 -8.56
N LEU A 248 -101.62 31.92 -8.06
CA LEU A 248 -100.95 30.77 -7.46
C LEU A 248 -100.13 29.97 -8.49
N SER A 249 -100.64 29.77 -9.71
CA SER A 249 -99.87 29.08 -10.76
C SER A 249 -98.57 29.82 -11.08
N GLU A 250 -98.64 31.14 -11.24
CA GLU A 250 -97.48 31.97 -11.57
C GLU A 250 -96.45 32.07 -10.41
N GLN A 251 -96.91 32.04 -9.15
CA GLN A 251 -96.00 31.96 -7.99
C GLN A 251 -95.37 30.57 -7.83
N VAL A 252 -96.10 29.49 -8.10
CA VAL A 252 -95.58 28.13 -8.07
C VAL A 252 -94.58 27.92 -9.21
N GLU A 253 -94.86 28.39 -10.43
CA GLU A 253 -93.91 28.35 -11.55
C GLU A 253 -92.64 29.18 -11.28
N LYS A 254 -92.76 30.37 -10.68
CA LYS A 254 -91.59 31.18 -10.29
C LYS A 254 -90.78 30.53 -9.17
N SER A 255 -91.44 29.85 -8.21
CA SER A 255 -90.77 29.08 -7.16
C SER A 255 -90.03 27.86 -7.72
N PHE A 256 -90.68 27.06 -8.57
CA PHE A 256 -90.03 25.94 -9.27
C PHE A 256 -88.90 26.40 -10.19
N ALA A 257 -89.06 27.50 -10.93
CA ALA A 257 -88.01 28.06 -11.77
C ALA A 257 -86.82 28.60 -10.96
N PHE A 258 -87.06 29.12 -9.76
CA PHE A 258 -86.01 29.50 -8.82
C PHE A 258 -85.28 28.26 -8.27
N GLU A 259 -86.02 27.26 -7.82
CA GLU A 259 -85.49 26.02 -7.25
C GLU A 259 -84.64 25.25 -8.29
N ILE A 260 -85.14 25.09 -9.53
CA ILE A 260 -84.39 24.52 -10.66
C ILE A 260 -83.12 25.32 -10.99
N ASN A 261 -83.14 26.66 -10.89
CA ASN A 261 -81.94 27.48 -11.09
C ASN A 261 -80.93 27.35 -9.92
N VAL A 262 -81.40 27.16 -8.69
CA VAL A 262 -80.53 26.91 -7.52
C VAL A 262 -79.90 25.52 -7.64
N THR A 263 -80.66 24.49 -8.00
CA THR A 263 -80.12 23.14 -8.23
C THR A 263 -79.11 23.14 -9.37
N LYS A 264 -79.42 23.75 -10.53
CA LYS A 264 -78.47 23.86 -11.65
C LYS A 264 -77.17 24.58 -11.27
N LYS A 265 -77.24 25.66 -10.49
CA LYS A 265 -76.03 26.34 -9.98
C LYS A 265 -75.28 25.49 -8.95
N ALA A 266 -75.96 24.73 -8.12
CA ALA A 266 -75.33 23.78 -7.20
C ALA A 266 -74.59 22.67 -7.96
N ASP A 267 -75.21 22.13 -9.02
CA ASP A 267 -74.62 21.13 -9.91
C ASP A 267 -73.43 21.69 -10.69
N GLU A 268 -73.52 22.92 -11.21
CA GLU A 268 -72.40 23.62 -11.85
C GLU A 268 -71.23 23.85 -10.87
N ILE A 269 -71.51 24.22 -9.62
CA ILE A 269 -70.49 24.39 -8.57
C ILE A 269 -69.86 23.04 -8.21
N ALA A 270 -70.66 21.98 -8.02
CA ALA A 270 -70.19 20.64 -7.72
C ALA A 270 -69.33 20.07 -8.87
N LEU A 271 -69.76 20.27 -10.13
CA LEU A 271 -69.02 19.87 -11.32
C LEU A 271 -67.69 20.62 -11.43
N ASN A 272 -67.68 21.95 -11.19
CA ASN A 272 -66.44 22.73 -11.15
C ASN A 272 -65.51 22.28 -10.01
N GLN A 273 -66.03 21.96 -8.83
CA GLN A 273 -65.23 21.42 -7.72
C GLN A 273 -64.64 20.04 -8.07
N GLN A 274 -65.43 19.17 -8.72
CA GLN A 274 -64.96 17.86 -9.19
C GLN A 274 -63.90 17.97 -10.28
N GLN A 275 -64.08 18.88 -11.25
CA GLN A 275 -63.08 19.15 -12.29
C GLN A 275 -61.77 19.70 -11.68
N ASN A 276 -61.85 20.67 -10.77
CA ASN A 276 -60.69 21.20 -10.04
C ASN A 276 -60.01 20.11 -9.19
N PHE A 277 -60.75 19.20 -8.57
CA PHE A 277 -60.18 18.07 -7.84
C PHE A 277 -59.42 17.12 -8.77
N VAL A 278 -60.04 16.71 -9.89
CA VAL A 278 -59.40 15.84 -10.89
C VAL A 278 -58.15 16.49 -11.49
N GLN A 279 -58.21 17.79 -11.82
CA GLN A 279 -57.07 18.54 -12.36
C GLN A 279 -55.92 18.64 -11.35
N ASN A 280 -56.21 18.88 -10.07
CA ASN A 280 -55.22 18.85 -8.99
C ASN A 280 -54.61 17.45 -8.77
N GLN A 281 -55.41 16.38 -8.90
CA GLN A 281 -54.90 15.00 -8.84
C GLN A 281 -53.99 14.68 -10.03
N GLN A 282 -54.35 15.12 -11.24
CA GLN A 282 -53.51 14.98 -12.44
C GLN A 282 -52.19 15.76 -12.28
N GLN A 283 -52.22 17.01 -11.81
CA GLN A 283 -51.01 17.81 -11.55
C GLN A 283 -50.11 17.16 -10.50
N ARG A 284 -50.67 16.62 -9.41
CA ARG A 284 -49.90 15.87 -8.39
C ARG A 284 -49.29 14.59 -8.98
N ALA A 285 -50.03 13.85 -9.80
CA ALA A 285 -49.51 12.66 -10.48
C ALA A 285 -48.37 12.99 -11.46
N HIS A 286 -48.50 14.07 -12.25
CA HIS A 286 -47.44 14.53 -13.15
C HIS A 286 -46.18 15.00 -12.41
N SER A 287 -46.34 15.74 -11.30
CA SER A 287 -45.21 16.15 -10.45
C SER A 287 -44.50 14.95 -9.81
N ALA A 288 -45.26 14.00 -9.26
CA ALA A 288 -44.71 12.77 -8.68
C ALA A 288 -43.98 11.91 -9.74
N LYS A 289 -44.52 11.80 -10.96
CA LYS A 289 -43.86 11.13 -12.09
C LYS A 289 -42.53 11.80 -12.45
N LYS A 290 -42.52 13.14 -12.57
CA LYS A 290 -41.31 13.92 -12.87
C LYS A 290 -40.25 13.80 -11.78
N GLU A 291 -40.67 13.73 -10.51
CA GLU A 291 -39.77 13.48 -9.38
C GLU A 291 -39.18 12.06 -9.43
N ALA A 292 -40.00 11.04 -9.72
CA ALA A 292 -39.53 9.67 -9.90
C ALA A 292 -38.54 9.53 -11.06
N GLU A 293 -38.80 10.17 -12.21
CA GLU A 293 -37.87 10.23 -13.35
C GLU A 293 -36.53 10.88 -12.98
N ASN A 294 -36.55 11.95 -12.18
CA ASN A 294 -35.33 12.59 -11.68
C ASN A 294 -34.57 11.68 -10.69
N ARG A 295 -35.27 11.00 -9.77
CA ARG A 295 -34.66 10.01 -8.87
C ARG A 295 -34.01 8.86 -9.65
N ILE A 296 -34.66 8.36 -10.70
CA ILE A 296 -34.10 7.32 -11.59
C ILE A 296 -32.83 7.81 -12.31
N LYS A 297 -32.80 9.07 -12.79
CA LYS A 297 -31.59 9.66 -13.38
C LYS A 297 -30.42 9.70 -12.40
N VAL A 298 -30.66 10.13 -11.15
CA VAL A 298 -29.62 10.15 -10.10
C VAL A 298 -29.14 8.74 -9.76
N VAL A 299 -30.05 7.76 -9.64
CA VAL A 299 -29.67 6.35 -9.41
C VAL A 299 -28.80 5.81 -10.56
N ASN A 300 -29.14 6.12 -11.81
CA ASN A 300 -28.34 5.71 -12.97
C ASN A 300 -26.96 6.38 -13.01
N GLN A 301 -26.86 7.67 -12.67
CA GLN A 301 -25.57 8.38 -12.53
C GLN A 301 -24.70 7.75 -11.43
N ASN A 302 -25.28 7.49 -10.25
CA ASN A 302 -24.57 6.84 -9.14
C ASN A 302 -24.12 5.42 -9.50
N LYS A 303 -24.94 4.66 -10.25
CA LYS A 303 -24.56 3.34 -10.77
C LYS A 303 -23.36 3.42 -11.72
N GLN A 304 -23.34 4.42 -12.61
CA GLN A 304 -22.21 4.63 -13.53
C GLN A 304 -20.93 5.03 -12.78
N GLN A 305 -21.02 5.89 -11.77
CA GLN A 305 -19.88 6.24 -10.90
C GLN A 305 -19.34 5.01 -10.14
N LEU A 306 -20.23 4.12 -9.67
CA LEU A 306 -19.85 2.88 -8.99
C LEU A 306 -19.11 1.90 -9.92
N GLU A 307 -19.54 1.74 -11.17
CA GLU A 307 -18.81 0.91 -12.14
C GLU A 307 -17.44 1.51 -12.49
N ASN A 308 -17.32 2.84 -12.63
CA ASN A 308 -16.04 3.49 -12.82
C ASN A 308 -15.08 3.26 -11.63
N MET A 309 -15.58 3.34 -10.39
CA MET A 309 -14.78 3.01 -9.20
C MET A 309 -14.34 1.53 -9.16
N LYS A 310 -15.20 0.59 -9.57
CA LYS A 310 -14.84 -0.83 -9.69
C LYS A 310 -13.74 -1.06 -10.72
N GLN A 311 -13.77 -0.36 -11.86
CA GLN A 311 -12.72 -0.43 -12.87
C GLN A 311 -11.39 0.07 -12.30
N ILE A 312 -11.38 1.24 -11.64
CA ILE A 312 -10.18 1.79 -10.98
C ILE A 312 -9.63 0.81 -9.93
N LEU A 313 -10.49 0.22 -9.08
CA LEU A 313 -10.06 -0.77 -8.09
C LEU A 313 -9.52 -2.06 -8.74
N THR A 314 -10.06 -2.46 -9.89
CA THR A 314 -9.57 -3.63 -10.64
C THR A 314 -8.21 -3.35 -11.28
N GLU A 315 -7.97 -2.14 -11.79
CA GLU A 315 -6.66 -1.71 -12.31
C GLU A 315 -5.62 -1.53 -11.20
N GLN A 316 -6.01 -0.98 -10.05
CA GLN A 316 -5.17 -0.93 -8.85
C GLN A 316 -4.82 -2.33 -8.35
N ARG A 317 -5.78 -3.26 -8.36
CA ARG A 317 -5.52 -4.66 -8.02
C ARG A 317 -4.55 -5.31 -9.01
N LYS A 318 -4.75 -5.14 -10.32
CA LYS A 318 -3.82 -5.65 -11.35
C LYS A 318 -2.41 -5.06 -11.25
N THR A 319 -2.29 -3.76 -10.96
CA THR A 319 -0.96 -3.14 -10.74
C THR A 319 -0.34 -3.59 -9.41
N SER A 320 -1.14 -3.86 -8.37
CA SER A 320 -0.65 -4.45 -7.12
C SER A 320 -0.21 -5.90 -7.28
N GLU A 321 -0.96 -6.72 -8.02
CA GLU A 321 -0.61 -8.10 -8.37
C GLU A 321 0.63 -8.16 -9.28
N TYR A 322 0.76 -7.22 -10.24
CA TYR A 322 1.98 -7.06 -11.05
C TYR A 322 3.19 -6.65 -10.19
N LEU A 323 3.03 -5.66 -9.31
CA LEU A 323 4.08 -5.25 -8.37
C LEU A 323 4.45 -6.39 -7.42
N GLN A 324 3.48 -7.18 -6.93
CA GLN A 324 3.74 -8.36 -6.09
C GLN A 324 4.53 -9.43 -6.85
N SER A 325 4.15 -9.76 -8.09
CA SER A 325 4.91 -10.72 -8.92
C SER A 325 6.34 -10.24 -9.22
N LYS A 326 6.53 -8.92 -9.36
CA LYS A 326 7.85 -8.31 -9.53
C LYS A 326 8.66 -8.35 -8.22
N THR A 327 8.06 -8.03 -7.07
CA THR A 327 8.72 -8.14 -5.76
C THR A 327 9.02 -9.58 -5.39
N GLU A 328 8.20 -10.58 -5.72
CA GLU A 328 8.53 -11.99 -5.45
C GLU A 328 9.76 -12.46 -6.25
N THR A 329 9.97 -11.89 -7.44
CA THR A 329 11.15 -12.20 -8.28
C THR A 329 12.40 -11.39 -7.86
N GLU A 330 12.21 -10.20 -7.27
CA GLU A 330 13.29 -9.32 -6.81
C GLU A 330 13.69 -9.56 -5.33
N GLU A 331 12.78 -9.95 -4.43
CA GLU A 331 13.07 -10.23 -3.00
C GLU A 331 13.93 -11.47 -2.81
N ILE A 332 13.79 -12.48 -3.68
CA ILE A 332 14.67 -13.67 -3.70
C ILE A 332 16.12 -13.27 -4.04
N ASN A 333 16.33 -12.17 -4.78
CA ASN A 333 17.66 -11.65 -5.13
C ASN A 333 18.17 -10.56 -4.17
N PHE A 334 17.31 -9.72 -3.61
CA PHE A 334 17.73 -8.54 -2.82
C PHE A 334 17.93 -8.82 -1.32
N GLN A 335 17.45 -9.94 -0.78
CA GLN A 335 17.82 -10.40 0.57
C GLN A 335 19.21 -11.06 0.63
N ILE A 336 19.88 -11.24 -0.52
CA ILE A 336 21.26 -11.68 -0.60
C ILE A 336 22.14 -10.43 -0.74
N ASN A 337 23.09 -10.24 0.19
CA ASN A 337 24.12 -9.16 0.21
C ASN A 337 23.76 -7.79 0.85
N GLN A 338 23.03 -7.75 1.98
CA GLN A 338 23.33 -6.70 2.97
C GLN A 338 24.62 -7.06 3.72
N ILE A 339 25.76 -6.82 3.06
CA ILE A 339 27.09 -7.11 3.60
C ILE A 339 27.41 -6.10 4.71
N TYR A 340 27.72 -6.58 5.91
CA TYR A 340 28.06 -5.71 7.02
C TYR A 340 29.49 -5.16 6.88
N ILE A 341 29.62 -3.83 6.88
CA ILE A 341 30.91 -3.13 6.88
C ILE A 341 31.00 -2.32 8.19
N PRO A 342 32.01 -2.57 9.06
CA PRO A 342 32.20 -1.79 10.28
C PRO A 342 32.64 -0.36 9.97
N LYS A 343 32.30 0.59 10.86
CA LYS A 343 32.83 1.96 10.77
C LYS A 343 34.36 1.94 10.90
N TYR A 344 35.06 2.75 10.12
CA TYR A 344 36.53 2.84 10.11
C TYR A 344 37.19 3.06 11.50
N SER A 345 36.46 3.64 12.46
CA SER A 345 36.91 3.88 13.83
C SER A 345 36.59 2.76 14.83
N PHE A 346 35.90 1.70 14.42
CA PHE A 346 35.53 0.60 15.31
C PHE A 346 36.69 -0.39 15.50
N ASP A 347 37.10 -0.59 16.75
CA ASP A 347 38.10 -1.58 17.14
C ASP A 347 37.61 -2.38 18.35
N ASN A 348 37.64 -3.72 18.26
CA ASN A 348 37.30 -4.63 19.36
C ASN A 348 38.50 -5.49 19.81
N SER A 349 39.73 -5.13 19.39
CA SER A 349 40.99 -5.81 19.73
C SER A 349 41.12 -6.17 21.22
N VAL A 350 40.79 -5.24 22.13
CA VAL A 350 40.85 -5.44 23.58
C VAL A 350 39.88 -6.54 24.05
N GLN A 351 38.66 -6.57 23.52
CA GLN A 351 37.65 -7.57 23.86
C GLN A 351 38.07 -8.95 23.35
N ILE A 352 38.54 -9.04 22.09
CA ILE A 352 39.03 -10.29 21.51
C ILE A 352 40.26 -10.82 22.27
N LYS A 353 41.20 -9.94 22.66
CA LYS A 353 42.35 -10.29 23.52
C LYS A 353 41.89 -10.95 24.82
N GLN A 354 40.88 -10.38 25.49
CA GLN A 354 40.32 -10.95 26.71
C GLN A 354 39.66 -12.32 26.47
N ILE A 355 38.92 -12.50 25.38
CA ILE A 355 38.25 -13.78 25.04
C ILE A 355 39.26 -14.88 24.73
N LEU A 356 40.33 -14.57 23.99
CA LEU A 356 41.40 -15.52 23.66
C LEU A 356 42.15 -15.98 24.92
N LEU A 357 42.60 -15.04 25.76
CA LEU A 357 43.29 -15.33 27.02
C LEU A 357 42.39 -16.05 28.03
N ASN A 358 41.16 -15.57 28.22
CA ASN A 358 40.32 -15.97 29.35
C ASN A 358 39.23 -16.99 29.01
N THR A 359 39.03 -17.40 27.76
CA THR A 359 38.01 -18.40 27.41
C THR A 359 38.53 -19.46 26.45
N LEU A 360 39.02 -19.06 25.28
CA LEU A 360 39.22 -20.01 24.16
C LEU A 360 40.59 -20.70 24.11
N MET A 361 41.65 -20.04 24.60
CA MET A 361 43.02 -20.53 24.50
C MET A 361 43.72 -20.55 25.87
N ARG A 362 43.03 -21.01 26.91
CA ARG A 362 43.62 -21.18 28.25
C ARG A 362 44.72 -22.26 28.27
N GLY A 363 45.58 -22.19 29.28
CA GLY A 363 46.63 -23.18 29.57
C GLY A 363 47.89 -23.04 28.72
N ASP A 364 48.91 -23.82 29.06
CA ASP A 364 50.26 -23.71 28.50
C ASP A 364 50.39 -24.41 27.14
N VAL A 365 49.62 -25.47 26.90
CA VAL A 365 49.52 -26.18 25.60
C VAL A 365 49.16 -25.24 24.45
N ASN A 366 48.46 -24.14 24.72
CA ASN A 366 48.08 -23.12 23.74
C ASN A 366 48.99 -21.89 23.75
N TYR A 367 50.05 -21.83 24.57
CA TYR A 367 50.84 -20.63 24.82
C TYR A 367 51.44 -20.03 23.54
N GLU A 368 52.23 -20.80 22.80
CA GLU A 368 52.94 -20.33 21.60
C GLU A 368 51.98 -19.77 20.55
N LYS A 369 50.97 -20.57 20.19
CA LYS A 369 49.92 -20.19 19.24
C LYS A 369 49.14 -18.95 19.70
N ARG A 370 48.90 -18.81 21.00
CA ARG A 370 48.20 -17.64 21.57
C ARG A 370 49.05 -16.38 21.45
N THR A 371 50.34 -16.46 21.75
CA THR A 371 51.28 -15.34 21.60
C THR A 371 51.36 -14.91 20.13
N GLU A 372 51.54 -15.84 19.19
CA GLU A 372 51.57 -15.55 17.76
C GLU A 372 50.29 -14.83 17.27
N ILE A 373 49.11 -15.30 17.68
CA ILE A 373 47.83 -14.66 17.34
C ILE A 373 47.75 -13.24 17.91
N LEU A 374 48.19 -13.05 19.16
CA LEU A 374 48.14 -11.74 19.82
C LEU A 374 49.12 -10.74 19.20
N ASP A 375 50.30 -11.18 18.75
CA ASP A 375 51.29 -10.34 18.07
C ASP A 375 50.78 -9.92 16.69
N ARG A 376 50.27 -10.87 15.88
CA ARG A 376 49.63 -10.57 14.58
C ARG A 376 48.41 -9.64 14.73
N MET A 377 47.61 -9.82 15.79
CA MET A 377 46.49 -8.93 16.10
C MET A 377 46.96 -7.54 16.53
N GLY A 378 48.04 -7.44 17.31
CA GLY A 378 48.60 -6.17 17.78
C GLY A 378 49.12 -5.25 16.66
N GLN A 379 49.45 -5.82 15.49
CA GLN A 379 49.85 -5.08 14.29
C GLN A 379 48.66 -4.41 13.56
N GLN A 380 47.41 -4.72 13.94
CA GLN A 380 46.22 -4.27 13.23
C GLN A 380 45.15 -3.71 14.18
N LYS A 381 44.31 -2.80 13.68
CA LYS A 381 43.09 -2.33 14.34
C LYS A 381 41.87 -2.65 13.49
N GLY A 382 40.72 -2.87 14.12
CA GLY A 382 39.44 -3.04 13.40
C GLY A 382 38.48 -4.00 14.08
N HIS A 383 37.45 -4.42 13.34
CA HIS A 383 36.53 -5.45 13.80
C HIS A 383 37.12 -6.85 13.59
N PHE A 384 37.62 -7.44 14.66
CA PHE A 384 38.07 -8.82 14.71
C PHE A 384 36.93 -9.78 15.05
N ILE A 385 36.89 -10.91 14.36
CA ILE A 385 35.92 -12.00 14.52
C ILE A 385 36.69 -13.30 14.73
N ILE A 386 36.29 -14.07 15.74
CA ILE A 386 36.85 -15.39 16.01
C ILE A 386 36.04 -16.44 15.27
N ILE A 387 36.70 -17.32 14.53
CA ILE A 387 36.05 -18.49 13.93
C ILE A 387 36.26 -19.68 14.86
N LEU A 388 35.16 -20.34 15.21
CA LEU A 388 35.14 -21.57 16.00
C LEU A 388 34.96 -22.79 15.10
N LYS A 389 35.51 -23.93 15.52
CA LYS A 389 35.26 -25.23 14.87
C LYS A 389 33.81 -25.68 15.02
N ASP A 390 33.21 -25.39 16.18
CA ASP A 390 31.90 -25.87 16.61
C ASP A 390 31.37 -24.96 17.72
N VAL A 391 30.04 -24.91 17.88
CA VAL A 391 29.35 -24.14 18.92
C VAL A 391 29.54 -24.78 20.29
N ASP A 392 29.35 -26.10 20.37
CA ASP A 392 29.22 -26.81 21.64
C ASP A 392 30.57 -26.92 22.36
N LYS A 393 31.65 -27.14 21.60
CA LYS A 393 33.01 -27.30 22.13
C LYS A 393 33.78 -25.97 22.23
N GLN A 394 33.25 -24.88 21.67
CA GLN A 394 33.87 -23.55 21.57
C GLN A 394 35.36 -23.58 21.17
N GLY A 395 35.76 -24.55 20.34
CA GLY A 395 37.15 -24.76 19.98
C GLY A 395 37.64 -23.69 18.99
N PHE A 396 38.64 -22.91 19.38
CA PHE A 396 39.27 -21.91 18.51
C PHE A 396 39.77 -22.56 17.20
N TYR A 397 39.37 -21.98 16.06
CA TYR A 397 39.87 -22.37 14.74
C TYR A 397 40.82 -21.31 14.18
N ALA A 398 40.35 -20.07 14.09
CA ALA A 398 41.05 -18.97 13.45
C ALA A 398 40.60 -17.60 13.97
N LEU A 399 41.42 -16.58 13.74
CA LEU A 399 41.11 -15.17 13.93
C LEU A 399 41.01 -14.49 12.56
N THR A 400 39.92 -13.77 12.33
CA THR A 400 39.71 -12.94 11.13
C THR A 400 39.46 -11.49 11.51
N LYS A 401 39.57 -10.60 10.51
CA LYS A 401 39.19 -9.19 10.57
C LYS A 401 38.23 -8.89 9.43
N ILE A 402 37.20 -8.08 9.67
CA ILE A 402 36.30 -7.60 8.61
C ILE A 402 37.00 -6.48 7.84
N ASP A 403 37.06 -6.59 6.51
CA ASP A 403 37.63 -5.56 5.63
C ASP A 403 36.59 -4.53 5.15
N GLY A 404 37.03 -3.56 4.32
CA GLY A 404 36.16 -2.54 3.74
C GLY A 404 35.13 -3.05 2.73
N SER A 405 35.26 -4.29 2.25
CA SER A 405 34.27 -5.01 1.44
C SER A 405 33.35 -5.90 2.29
N GLY A 406 33.54 -5.91 3.61
CA GLY A 406 32.85 -6.77 4.57
C GLY A 406 33.34 -8.22 4.61
N ASN A 407 34.33 -8.62 3.82
CA ASN A 407 34.83 -9.99 3.86
C ASN A 407 35.66 -10.25 5.13
N LEU A 408 35.64 -11.50 5.60
CA LEU A 408 36.42 -11.97 6.75
C LEU A 408 37.82 -12.36 6.28
N ILE A 409 38.79 -11.48 6.48
CA ILE A 409 40.20 -11.68 6.14
C ILE A 409 40.93 -12.44 7.26
N LYS A 410 41.62 -13.53 6.91
CA LYS A 410 42.40 -14.37 7.83
C LYS A 410 43.60 -13.60 8.39
N ILE A 411 43.65 -13.46 9.72
CA ILE A 411 44.81 -12.92 10.45
C ILE A 411 45.69 -14.07 10.94
N ALA A 412 45.08 -15.10 11.52
CA ALA A 412 45.76 -16.29 12.02
C ALA A 412 44.83 -17.51 11.97
N GLY A 413 45.36 -18.70 11.68
CA GLY A 413 44.57 -19.92 11.51
C GLY A 413 45.30 -20.94 10.63
N PRO A 414 44.80 -22.18 10.51
CA PRO A 414 45.47 -23.26 9.77
C PRO A 414 45.65 -22.93 8.28
N ASP A 415 46.69 -23.48 7.65
CA ASP A 415 47.10 -23.07 6.30
C ASP A 415 46.08 -23.41 5.22
N GLY A 416 45.34 -24.51 5.36
CA GLY A 416 44.23 -24.88 4.47
C GLY A 416 42.98 -24.00 4.56
N MET A 417 43.00 -22.91 5.33
CA MET A 417 41.90 -21.94 5.42
C MET A 417 42.10 -20.78 4.43
N PRO A 418 41.07 -20.43 3.63
CA PRO A 418 41.12 -19.29 2.70
C PRO A 418 41.54 -17.97 3.38
N LEU A 419 42.26 -17.13 2.63
CA LEU A 419 42.69 -15.81 3.09
C LEU A 419 41.53 -14.81 3.23
N SER A 420 40.49 -14.96 2.41
CA SER A 420 39.26 -14.17 2.47
C SER A 420 38.05 -15.11 2.46
N ILE A 421 37.08 -14.82 3.34
CA ILE A 421 35.87 -15.62 3.53
C ILE A 421 34.66 -14.68 3.47
N ASN A 422 33.73 -14.98 2.56
CA ASN A 422 32.50 -14.20 2.40
C ASN A 422 31.57 -14.38 3.61
N GLN A 423 30.91 -13.30 4.08
CA GLN A 423 29.96 -13.35 5.20
C GLN A 423 28.82 -14.35 4.96
N ASN A 424 28.42 -14.58 3.70
CA ASN A 424 27.38 -15.55 3.31
C ASN A 424 27.75 -17.01 3.64
N LEU A 425 29.00 -17.30 4.01
CA LEU A 425 29.43 -18.62 4.49
C LEU A 425 29.28 -18.77 6.02
N VAL A 426 28.93 -17.71 6.75
CA VAL A 426 28.71 -17.78 8.20
C VAL A 426 27.37 -18.45 8.52
N ASP A 427 27.41 -19.45 9.41
CA ASP A 427 26.25 -20.25 9.82
C ASP A 427 25.60 -19.69 11.10
N LYS A 428 26.40 -19.54 12.17
CA LYS A 428 25.90 -19.06 13.47
C LYS A 428 26.75 -17.92 14.00
N LEU A 429 26.06 -16.95 14.60
CA LEU A 429 26.65 -15.75 15.21
C LEU A 429 26.63 -15.85 16.73
N MET A 430 27.68 -15.32 17.38
CA MET A 430 27.81 -15.34 18.83
C MET A 430 28.29 -14.00 19.38
N LYS A 431 27.76 -13.67 20.56
CA LYS A 431 28.23 -12.57 21.41
C LYS A 431 28.98 -13.13 22.61
N TYR A 432 29.95 -12.38 23.14
CA TYR A 432 30.58 -12.73 24.41
C TYR A 432 29.79 -12.17 25.59
N ASN A 433 29.46 -13.05 26.52
CA ASN A 433 28.79 -12.70 27.76
C ASN A 433 29.84 -12.54 28.85
N THR A 434 30.23 -11.29 29.13
CA THR A 434 31.28 -10.96 30.11
C THR A 434 30.99 -11.51 31.51
N THR A 435 29.71 -11.53 31.92
CA THR A 435 29.27 -12.04 33.22
C THR A 435 29.45 -13.56 33.31
N ALA A 436 29.02 -14.31 32.29
CA ALA A 436 29.14 -15.76 32.24
C ALA A 436 30.50 -16.26 31.70
N LYS A 437 31.38 -15.36 31.25
CA LYS A 437 32.70 -15.62 30.64
C LYS A 437 32.69 -16.64 29.49
N ARG A 438 31.58 -16.70 28.74
CA ARG A 438 31.33 -17.65 27.65
C ARG A 438 30.77 -16.96 26.41
N LEU A 439 30.81 -17.66 25.28
CA LEU A 439 30.11 -17.23 24.06
C LEU A 439 28.68 -17.77 24.07
N ASP A 440 27.70 -16.88 23.86
CA ASP A 440 26.28 -17.22 23.70
C ASP A 440 25.88 -17.04 22.23
N GLN A 441 25.25 -18.05 21.63
CA GLN A 441 24.67 -17.95 20.28
C GLN A 441 23.49 -16.96 20.28
N ILE A 442 23.33 -16.23 19.18
CA ILE A 442 22.20 -15.32 18.97
C ILE A 442 21.45 -15.62 17.66
N GLN A 443 20.17 -15.24 17.60
CA GLN A 443 19.30 -15.45 16.44
C GLN A 443 19.36 -14.30 15.42
N MET A 444 20.54 -13.67 15.25
CA MET A 444 20.73 -12.66 14.20
C MET A 444 21.13 -13.34 12.88
N LYS A 445 20.65 -12.81 11.75
CA LYS A 445 21.01 -13.28 10.41
C LYS A 445 22.24 -12.58 9.81
N MET A 446 22.69 -11.47 10.39
CA MET A 446 23.77 -10.63 9.85
C MET A 446 24.80 -10.27 10.92
N ILE A 447 26.06 -10.12 10.51
CA ILE A 447 27.14 -9.65 11.37
C ILE A 447 26.86 -8.19 11.79
N GLY A 448 27.29 -7.82 12.99
CA GLY A 448 27.18 -6.48 13.56
C GLY A 448 28.21 -6.26 14.67
N THR A 449 28.32 -5.03 15.18
CA THR A 449 29.37 -4.63 16.16
C THR A 449 29.42 -5.46 17.44
N THR A 450 28.33 -6.12 17.82
CA THR A 450 28.21 -6.99 19.00
C THR A 450 28.71 -8.42 18.78
N ILE A 451 28.96 -8.81 17.53
CA ILE A 451 29.45 -10.14 17.17
C ILE A 451 30.96 -10.19 17.36
N VAL A 452 31.40 -11.25 18.02
CA VAL A 452 32.82 -11.50 18.32
C VAL A 452 33.26 -12.90 17.90
N ALA A 453 32.34 -13.83 17.70
CA ALA A 453 32.64 -15.17 17.21
C ALA A 453 31.56 -15.70 16.28
N VAL A 454 31.97 -16.56 15.35
CA VAL A 454 31.11 -17.19 14.35
C VAL A 454 31.52 -18.65 14.08
N THR A 455 30.59 -19.44 13.51
CA THR A 455 30.90 -20.72 12.85
C THR A 455 30.64 -20.61 11.35
N LEU A 456 31.34 -21.42 10.55
CA LEU A 456 31.17 -21.46 9.10
C LEU A 456 30.31 -22.65 8.66
N SER A 457 29.49 -22.44 7.64
CA SER A 457 28.70 -23.48 6.97
C SER A 457 29.61 -24.41 6.14
N VAL A 458 30.05 -25.50 6.75
CA VAL A 458 30.82 -26.52 6.04
C VAL A 458 29.87 -27.32 5.15
N LYS A 459 29.82 -26.98 3.85
CA LYS A 459 29.23 -27.86 2.83
C LYS A 459 30.02 -29.17 2.80
N LYS A 460 29.53 -30.18 3.53
CA LYS A 460 30.04 -31.55 3.43
C LYS A 460 29.89 -31.99 1.97
N LYS A 461 31.00 -32.12 1.25
CA LYS A 461 31.03 -32.91 0.02
C LYS A 461 30.73 -34.35 0.42
N TYR A 462 29.51 -34.81 0.12
CA TYR A 462 29.24 -36.24 0.09
C TYR A 462 30.24 -36.86 -0.91
N LYS A 463 30.98 -37.86 -0.43
CA LYS A 463 31.86 -38.71 -1.25
C LYS A 463 31.08 -39.96 -1.63
#